data_AF-A0A7Y6UJA1-F1
#
_entry.id   AF-A0A7Y6UJA1-F1
#
_cell.length_a   1.000
_cell.length_b   1.000
_cell.length_c   1.000
_cell.angle_alpha   90.00
_cell.angle_beta   90.00
_cell.angle_gamma   90.00
#
_symmetry.space_group_name_H-M   'P 1'
#
loop_
_entity.id
_entity.type
_entity.pdbx_description
1 polymer ?
#
loop_
_entity_poly.entity_id
_entity_poly.type
_entity_poly.pdbx_seq_one_letter_code
_entity_poly.pdbx_strand_id
1 'polypeptide(L)'
;MTPDRLGPPPVEPLSDLDWMRIERILWAKIDTGASRSVSRASRYRPWLWIGPPVVAAAAAAAIVVTQPEGTRKPAPHRFGVAPVRYVSGDSASSLSFGNAYVSLEPQTAVLVSGRRTLVERGEATFALAPSSMASAFEVEAGEATVSTPRDIETKFHVGRSAANTTVAVERGMIELTHRGEKTRLQAGQTWTSNADSTRDRYERLAALEVRDPAAALAGYLELAKTDSRWAEVSLFAAARLAGDRMDPRAGELLKSYLKRFPRGANAPDARAILSRLPVM
;
A
#
# COMPACT_ATOMS: atom_id res chain seq x y z
N MET A 1 -51.01 -7.68 -20.64
CA MET A 1 -50.42 -6.60 -19.81
C MET A 1 -48.91 -6.69 -19.94
N THR A 2 -48.31 -5.84 -20.76
CA THR A 2 -46.86 -5.72 -20.98
C THR A 2 -46.28 -4.73 -19.96
N PRO A 3 -45.20 -5.07 -19.23
CA PRO A 3 -44.60 -4.15 -18.27
C PRO A 3 -43.90 -3.00 -18.99
N ASP A 4 -44.29 -1.78 -18.61
CA ASP A 4 -43.66 -0.53 -19.04
C ASP A 4 -42.17 -0.53 -18.68
N ARG A 5 -41.31 -0.35 -19.68
CA ARG A 5 -39.87 -0.10 -19.46
C ARG A 5 -39.72 1.32 -18.94
N LEU A 6 -39.39 1.47 -17.67
CA LEU A 6 -38.91 2.74 -17.11
C LEU A 6 -37.67 3.18 -17.89
N GLY A 7 -37.74 4.36 -18.51
CA GLY A 7 -36.62 4.98 -19.21
C GLY A 7 -35.43 5.27 -18.29
N PRO A 8 -34.26 5.61 -18.86
CA PRO A 8 -33.08 5.93 -18.06
C PRO A 8 -33.40 7.08 -17.09
N PRO A 9 -32.87 7.02 -15.85
CA PRO A 9 -33.15 8.05 -14.85
C PRO A 9 -32.69 9.42 -15.38
N PRO A 10 -33.45 10.49 -15.13
CA PRO A 10 -33.06 11.84 -15.53
C PRO A 10 -31.74 12.19 -14.84
N VAL A 11 -30.70 12.40 -15.65
CA VAL A 11 -29.43 12.93 -15.17
C VAL A 11 -29.52 14.44 -15.30
N GLU A 12 -29.51 15.14 -14.16
CA GLU A 12 -29.40 16.59 -14.17
C GLU A 12 -28.06 16.98 -14.82
N PRO A 13 -28.08 17.86 -15.85
CA PRO A 13 -26.85 18.33 -16.46
C PRO A 13 -26.04 19.11 -15.41
N LEU A 14 -24.77 18.73 -15.22
CA LEU A 14 -23.88 19.50 -14.35
C LEU A 14 -23.79 20.94 -14.84
N SER A 15 -23.77 21.88 -13.90
CA SER A 15 -23.56 23.29 -14.22
C SER A 15 -22.15 23.51 -14.80
N ASP A 16 -22.00 24.50 -15.68
CA ASP A 16 -20.71 24.85 -16.29
C ASP A 16 -19.62 25.16 -15.24
N LEU A 17 -20.04 25.70 -14.09
CA LEU A 17 -19.16 26.00 -12.96
C LEU A 17 -18.61 24.73 -12.28
N ASP A 18 -19.43 23.69 -12.14
CA ASP A 18 -19.00 22.40 -11.61
C ASP A 18 -18.07 21.69 -12.59
N TRP A 19 -18.34 21.84 -13.88
CA TRP A 19 -17.47 21.32 -14.94
C TRP A 19 -16.09 21.98 -14.93
N MET A 20 -16.04 23.31 -14.79
CA MET A 20 -14.78 24.06 -14.66
C MET A 20 -13.97 23.69 -13.39
N ARG A 21 -14.62 23.28 -12.30
CA ARG A 21 -13.90 22.80 -11.10
C ARG A 21 -13.29 21.42 -11.34
N ILE A 22 -14.05 20.52 -11.95
CA ILE A 22 -13.59 19.16 -12.27
C ILE A 22 -12.41 19.24 -13.24
N GLU A 23 -12.51 20.01 -14.32
CA GLU A 23 -11.41 20.21 -15.27
C GLU A 23 -10.16 20.72 -14.57
N ARG A 24 -10.27 21.75 -13.72
CA ARG A 24 -9.10 22.33 -13.05
C ARG A 24 -8.39 21.35 -12.12
N ILE A 25 -9.15 20.53 -11.39
CA ILE A 25 -8.58 19.48 -10.53
C ILE A 25 -7.92 18.39 -11.37
N LEU A 26 -8.53 18.05 -12.50
CA LEU A 26 -8.05 16.99 -13.40
C LEU A 26 -6.77 17.41 -14.13
N TRP A 27 -6.72 18.65 -14.62
CA TRP A 27 -5.53 19.24 -15.25
C TRP A 27 -4.40 19.47 -14.24
N ALA A 28 -4.69 19.96 -13.04
CA ALA A 28 -3.67 20.10 -11.98
C ALA A 28 -2.99 18.75 -11.64
N LYS A 29 -3.74 17.64 -11.75
CA LYS A 29 -3.24 16.27 -11.52
C LYS A 29 -2.40 15.72 -12.69
N ILE A 30 -2.62 16.24 -13.91
CA ILE A 30 -1.83 15.89 -15.10
C ILE A 30 -0.53 16.70 -15.12
N ASP A 31 -0.59 18.00 -14.82
CA ASP A 31 0.58 18.88 -14.77
C ASP A 31 1.56 18.53 -13.63
N THR A 32 1.08 17.86 -12.58
CA THR A 32 1.96 17.34 -11.52
C THR A 32 2.80 16.12 -11.93
N GLY A 33 2.71 15.65 -13.19
CA GLY A 33 3.80 15.01 -13.91
C GLY A 33 4.73 14.12 -13.08
N ALA A 34 4.19 13.15 -12.34
CA ALA A 34 5.00 12.17 -11.60
C ALA A 34 5.56 11.13 -12.59
N SER A 35 6.50 11.58 -13.42
CA SER A 35 7.47 10.72 -14.08
C SER A 35 8.45 10.22 -13.02
N ARG A 36 8.06 9.20 -12.25
CA ARG A 36 9.03 8.36 -11.57
C ARG A 36 9.79 7.60 -12.64
N SER A 37 10.97 8.10 -12.98
CA SER A 37 11.96 7.34 -13.73
C SER A 37 12.24 6.06 -12.96
N VAL A 38 12.01 4.92 -13.63
CA VAL A 38 12.43 3.63 -13.12
C VAL A 38 13.95 3.60 -13.24
N SER A 39 14.64 3.88 -12.14
CA SER A 39 16.07 3.60 -12.01
C SER A 39 16.27 2.09 -12.14
N ARG A 40 16.64 1.65 -13.34
CA ARG A 40 17.11 0.29 -13.63
C ARG A 40 18.28 0.00 -12.69
N ALA A 41 18.11 -1.00 -11.83
CA ALA A 41 19.16 -1.52 -10.97
C ALA A 41 20.39 -1.89 -11.81
N SER A 42 21.53 -1.26 -11.53
CA SER A 42 22.81 -1.67 -12.08
C SER A 42 23.20 -3.01 -11.45
N ARG A 43 23.47 -4.00 -12.30
CA ARG A 43 24.05 -5.27 -11.85
C ARG A 43 25.53 -5.04 -11.59
N TYR A 44 25.94 -5.18 -10.34
CA TYR A 44 27.33 -5.40 -9.98
C TYR A 44 27.76 -6.79 -10.49
N ARG A 45 28.79 -6.83 -11.34
CA ARG A 45 29.65 -8.00 -11.54
C ARG A 45 31.12 -7.56 -11.55
N PRO A 46 32.03 -8.39 -11.02
CA PRO A 46 33.32 -7.94 -10.54
C PRO A 46 34.41 -7.90 -11.62
N TRP A 47 35.36 -7.04 -11.28
CA TRP A 47 36.61 -6.64 -11.90
C TRP A 47 37.58 -7.78 -12.23
N LEU A 48 38.11 -7.80 -13.46
CA LEU A 48 39.41 -8.38 -13.83
C LEU A 48 39.98 -7.65 -15.06
N TRP A 49 41.28 -7.41 -15.00
CA TRP A 49 42.11 -6.55 -15.86
C TRP A 49 42.32 -7.09 -17.30
N ILE A 50 42.63 -6.20 -18.26
CA ILE A 50 43.72 -6.24 -19.29
C ILE A 50 43.49 -5.15 -20.38
N GLY A 51 44.49 -4.27 -20.58
CA GLY A 51 44.99 -3.77 -21.90
C GLY A 51 44.24 -2.69 -22.72
N PRO A 52 44.93 -1.67 -23.31
CA PRO A 52 44.33 -0.54 -24.05
C PRO A 52 44.43 -0.68 -25.60
N PRO A 53 44.16 0.36 -26.43
CA PRO A 53 42.86 0.66 -27.04
C PRO A 53 42.88 0.57 -28.58
N VAL A 54 41.71 0.40 -29.22
CA VAL A 54 41.56 0.65 -30.67
C VAL A 54 40.37 1.58 -30.91
N VAL A 55 40.69 2.69 -31.57
CA VAL A 55 39.79 3.73 -32.06
C VAL A 55 38.87 3.18 -33.14
N ALA A 56 37.57 3.45 -33.03
CA ALA A 56 36.67 3.47 -34.19
C ALA A 56 35.49 4.42 -33.92
N ALA A 57 35.52 5.55 -34.62
CA ALA A 57 34.40 6.46 -34.74
C ALA A 57 33.29 5.80 -35.57
N ALA A 58 32.06 5.79 -35.06
CA ALA A 58 30.86 5.50 -35.83
C ALA A 58 29.76 6.48 -35.42
N ALA A 59 29.53 7.47 -36.27
CA ALA A 59 28.38 8.36 -36.19
C ALA A 59 27.10 7.54 -36.47
N ALA A 60 26.24 7.41 -35.46
CA ALA A 60 24.88 6.90 -35.63
C ALA A 60 23.93 8.11 -35.68
N ALA A 61 23.39 8.38 -36.86
CA ALA A 61 22.32 9.33 -37.06
C ALA A 61 21.06 8.85 -36.32
N ALA A 62 20.61 9.65 -35.35
CA ALA A 62 19.32 9.44 -34.70
C ALA A 62 18.21 9.98 -35.62
N ILE A 63 17.56 9.09 -36.36
CA ILE A 63 16.27 9.38 -36.99
C ILE A 63 15.24 9.45 -35.86
N VAL A 64 14.86 10.66 -35.48
CA VAL A 64 13.68 10.89 -34.64
C VAL A 64 12.45 10.62 -35.50
N VAL A 65 11.93 9.40 -35.42
CA VAL A 65 10.58 9.10 -35.91
C VAL A 65 9.60 9.63 -34.87
N THR A 66 9.05 10.81 -35.12
CA THR A 66 7.86 11.31 -34.43
C THR A 66 6.66 10.46 -34.87
N GLN A 67 6.33 9.44 -34.08
CA GLN A 67 5.04 8.77 -34.23
C GLN A 67 3.94 9.75 -33.81
N PRO A 68 2.93 10.03 -34.66
CA PRO A 68 1.76 10.77 -34.24
C PRO A 68 1.06 10.02 -33.11
N GLU A 69 0.67 10.75 -32.08
CA GLU A 69 -0.05 10.25 -30.91
C GLU A 69 -1.31 9.51 -31.36
N GLY A 70 -1.16 8.20 -31.52
CA GLY A 70 -2.27 7.28 -31.66
C GLY A 70 -3.12 7.40 -30.41
N THR A 71 -4.39 7.76 -30.63
CA THR A 71 -5.50 7.69 -29.69
C THR A 71 -5.33 6.52 -28.74
N ARG A 72 -4.86 6.81 -27.52
CA ARG A 72 -4.67 5.80 -26.48
C ARG A 72 -6.06 5.33 -26.07
N LYS A 73 -6.50 4.21 -26.67
CA LYS A 73 -7.73 3.51 -26.35
C LYS A 73 -7.82 3.40 -24.82
N PRO A 74 -8.88 3.91 -24.17
CA PRO A 74 -9.01 3.79 -22.73
C PRO A 74 -8.89 2.31 -22.35
N ALA A 75 -8.06 2.03 -21.34
CA ALA A 75 -7.91 0.68 -20.84
C ALA A 75 -9.31 0.10 -20.57
N PRO A 76 -9.63 -1.11 -21.07
CA PRO A 76 -10.94 -1.68 -20.85
C PRO A 76 -11.20 -1.79 -19.35
N HIS A 77 -12.38 -1.33 -18.91
CA HIS A 77 -12.88 -1.56 -17.57
C HIS A 77 -12.71 -3.05 -17.23
N ARG A 78 -11.91 -3.36 -16.21
CA ARG A 78 -11.61 -4.74 -15.78
C ARG A 78 -12.82 -5.44 -15.12
N PHE A 79 -14.01 -4.87 -15.25
CA PHE A 79 -15.26 -5.39 -14.69
C PHE A 79 -16.14 -5.82 -15.87
N GLY A 80 -16.14 -7.12 -16.18
CA GLY A 80 -16.96 -7.67 -17.27
C GLY A 80 -18.47 -7.67 -16.98
N VAL A 81 -18.86 -7.28 -15.76
CA VAL A 81 -20.24 -7.10 -15.31
C VAL A 81 -20.30 -5.77 -14.55
N ALA A 82 -21.33 -4.96 -14.83
CA ALA A 82 -21.55 -3.72 -14.11
C ALA A 82 -21.60 -4.00 -12.59
N PRO A 83 -20.81 -3.28 -11.77
CA PRO A 83 -20.79 -3.51 -10.34
C PRO A 83 -22.15 -3.18 -9.71
N VAL A 84 -22.55 -3.97 -8.72
CA VAL A 84 -23.78 -3.74 -7.93
C VAL A 84 -23.38 -3.27 -6.54
N ARG A 85 -23.96 -2.15 -6.10
CA ARG A 85 -23.73 -1.60 -4.76
C ARG A 85 -24.86 -1.98 -3.82
N TYR A 86 -24.51 -2.53 -2.67
CA TYR A 86 -25.43 -2.88 -1.59
C TYR A 86 -25.12 -2.02 -0.37
N VAL A 87 -26.18 -1.50 0.26
CA VAL A 87 -26.08 -0.67 1.46
C VAL A 87 -27.08 -1.21 2.47
N SER A 88 -26.62 -1.61 3.65
CA SER A 88 -27.50 -1.92 4.79
C SER A 88 -27.87 -0.61 5.50
N GLY A 89 -29.14 -0.50 5.89
CA GLY A 89 -29.64 0.60 6.71
C GLY A 89 -29.35 0.34 8.20
N ASP A 90 -30.35 0.60 9.05
CA ASP A 90 -30.23 0.41 10.51
C ASP A 90 -30.35 -1.05 10.97
N SER A 91 -30.45 -2.00 10.03
CA SER A 91 -30.56 -3.42 10.30
C SER A 91 -29.56 -4.20 9.46
N ALA A 92 -29.11 -5.33 10.02
CA ALA A 92 -28.26 -6.25 9.30
C ALA A 92 -28.98 -6.80 8.06
N SER A 93 -28.21 -7.06 7.01
CA SER A 93 -28.71 -7.61 5.74
C SER A 93 -27.82 -8.76 5.32
N SER A 94 -28.37 -9.74 4.61
CA SER A 94 -27.58 -10.82 4.04
C SER A 94 -27.80 -10.93 2.54
N LEU A 95 -26.75 -11.29 1.82
CA LEU A 95 -26.79 -11.52 0.38
C LEU A 95 -25.90 -12.70 -0.01
N SER A 96 -26.28 -13.38 -1.08
CA SER A 96 -25.57 -14.54 -1.61
C SER A 96 -25.22 -14.32 -3.08
N PHE A 97 -24.00 -14.63 -3.47
CA PHE A 97 -23.60 -14.61 -4.88
C PHE A 97 -22.54 -15.68 -5.15
N GLY A 98 -22.85 -16.56 -6.11
CA GLY A 98 -22.02 -17.73 -6.39
C GLY A 98 -21.90 -18.64 -5.16
N ASN A 99 -20.66 -18.87 -4.70
CA ASN A 99 -20.33 -19.69 -3.54
C ASN A 99 -20.10 -18.88 -2.25
N ALA A 100 -20.45 -17.58 -2.26
CA ALA A 100 -20.27 -16.67 -1.15
C ALA A 100 -21.61 -16.33 -0.49
N TYR A 101 -21.66 -16.45 0.83
CA TYR A 101 -22.69 -15.87 1.68
C TYR A 101 -22.08 -14.69 2.44
N VAL A 102 -22.68 -13.52 2.31
CA VAL A 102 -22.17 -12.28 2.92
C VAL A 102 -23.24 -11.71 3.85
N SER A 103 -22.88 -11.54 5.12
CA SER A 103 -23.68 -10.82 6.12
C SER A 103 -23.11 -9.43 6.28
N LEU A 104 -23.96 -8.41 6.14
CA LEU A 104 -23.64 -7.00 6.32
C LEU A 104 -24.22 -6.56 7.65
N GLU A 105 -23.38 -6.02 8.52
CA GLU A 105 -23.84 -5.34 9.73
C GLU A 105 -24.58 -4.04 9.38
N PRO A 106 -25.33 -3.42 10.31
CA PRO A 106 -25.94 -2.11 10.07
C PRO A 106 -24.96 -1.07 9.52
N GLN A 107 -25.44 -0.16 8.67
CA GLN A 107 -24.68 0.97 8.13
C GLN A 107 -23.47 0.58 7.26
N THR A 108 -23.48 -0.62 6.69
CA THR A 108 -22.41 -1.18 5.86
C THR A 108 -22.71 -0.94 4.39
N ALA A 109 -21.67 -0.59 3.61
CA ALA A 109 -21.77 -0.47 2.17
C ALA A 109 -20.71 -1.33 1.48
N VAL A 110 -21.16 -2.18 0.55
CA VAL A 110 -20.29 -3.05 -0.25
C VAL A 110 -20.61 -2.90 -1.73
N LEU A 111 -19.58 -3.00 -2.57
CA LEU A 111 -19.71 -3.03 -4.02
C LEU A 111 -19.22 -4.38 -4.54
N VAL A 112 -20.09 -5.10 -5.23
CA VAL A 112 -19.85 -6.46 -5.70
C VAL A 112 -19.74 -6.46 -7.22
N SER A 113 -18.67 -7.07 -7.74
CA SER A 113 -18.48 -7.30 -9.17
C SER A 113 -17.87 -8.69 -9.40
N GLY A 114 -18.72 -9.64 -9.78
CA GLY A 114 -18.31 -11.05 -9.94
C GLY A 114 -17.81 -11.64 -8.62
N ARG A 115 -16.52 -12.01 -8.57
CA ARG A 115 -15.85 -12.59 -7.38
C ARG A 115 -15.05 -11.58 -6.57
N ARG A 116 -15.20 -10.28 -6.89
CA ARG A 116 -14.56 -9.18 -6.19
C ARG A 116 -15.59 -8.41 -5.40
N THR A 117 -15.27 -8.13 -4.15
CA THR A 117 -16.09 -7.28 -3.28
C THR A 117 -15.25 -6.16 -2.71
N LEU A 118 -15.71 -4.93 -2.81
CA LEU A 118 -15.14 -3.78 -2.12
C LEU A 118 -16.00 -3.45 -0.92
N VAL A 119 -15.43 -3.45 0.28
CA VAL A 119 -16.06 -2.94 1.50
C VAL A 119 -15.74 -1.45 1.60
N GLU A 120 -16.72 -0.60 1.31
CA GLU A 120 -16.56 0.86 1.33
C GLU A 120 -16.52 1.37 2.79
N ARG A 121 -17.41 0.85 3.63
CA ARG A 121 -17.54 1.17 5.06
C ARG A 121 -18.35 0.11 5.79
N GLY A 122 -18.24 0.10 7.11
CA GLY A 122 -18.99 -0.78 8.00
C GLY A 122 -18.33 -2.13 8.16
N GLU A 123 -19.11 -3.15 8.46
CA GLU A 123 -18.61 -4.48 8.80
C GLU A 123 -19.35 -5.55 8.00
N ALA A 124 -18.59 -6.49 7.43
CA ALA A 124 -19.13 -7.58 6.65
C ALA A 124 -18.45 -8.90 7.01
N THR A 125 -19.27 -9.93 7.19
CA THR A 125 -18.81 -11.32 7.35
C THR A 125 -18.98 -12.07 6.04
N PHE A 126 -17.91 -12.71 5.58
CA PHE A 126 -17.85 -13.50 4.37
C PHE A 126 -17.71 -14.97 4.75
N ALA A 127 -18.67 -15.79 4.34
CA ALA A 127 -18.61 -17.24 4.43
C ALA A 127 -18.55 -17.82 3.01
N LEU A 128 -17.43 -18.47 2.68
CA LEU A 128 -17.13 -18.99 1.36
C LEU A 128 -17.03 -20.50 1.41
N ALA A 129 -17.88 -21.18 0.64
CA ALA A 129 -17.70 -22.60 0.38
C ALA A 129 -16.51 -22.83 -0.57
N PRO A 130 -15.88 -24.02 -0.56
CA PRO A 130 -14.89 -24.38 -1.57
C PRO A 130 -15.43 -24.20 -2.99
N SER A 131 -14.56 -23.79 -3.91
CA SER A 131 -14.91 -23.45 -5.29
C SER A 131 -13.91 -24.08 -6.26
N SER A 132 -14.44 -24.75 -7.29
CA SER A 132 -13.65 -25.28 -8.40
C SER A 132 -13.22 -24.21 -9.44
N MET A 133 -13.67 -22.96 -9.29
CA MET A 133 -13.38 -21.89 -10.24
C MET A 133 -11.89 -21.51 -10.31
N ALA A 134 -11.49 -21.02 -11.49
CA ALA A 134 -10.11 -20.66 -11.79
C ALA A 134 -9.63 -19.32 -11.19
N SER A 135 -10.44 -18.59 -10.42
CA SER A 135 -10.07 -17.33 -9.76
C SER A 135 -10.39 -17.34 -8.26
N ALA A 136 -9.51 -16.72 -7.46
CA ALA A 136 -9.73 -16.54 -6.02
C ALA A 136 -10.93 -15.61 -5.77
N PHE A 137 -11.53 -15.70 -4.59
CA PHE A 137 -12.43 -14.66 -4.13
C PHE A 137 -11.59 -13.55 -3.50
N GLU A 138 -11.85 -12.31 -3.91
CA GLU A 138 -11.07 -11.16 -3.47
C GLU A 138 -11.98 -10.14 -2.76
N VAL A 139 -11.56 -9.68 -1.58
CA VAL A 139 -12.22 -8.59 -0.84
C VAL A 139 -11.24 -7.44 -0.66
N GLU A 140 -11.62 -6.26 -1.13
CA GLU A 140 -10.86 -5.03 -0.95
C GLU A 140 -11.49 -4.18 0.17
N ALA A 141 -10.66 -3.61 1.04
CA ALA A 141 -11.09 -2.73 2.13
C ALA A 141 -10.01 -1.68 2.42
N GLY A 142 -10.14 -0.50 1.78
CA GLY A 142 -9.09 0.52 1.79
C GLY A 142 -7.86 0.03 1.02
N GLU A 143 -6.71 -0.03 1.68
CA GLU A 143 -5.44 -0.49 1.09
C GLU A 143 -5.18 -1.99 1.30
N ALA A 144 -6.10 -2.69 1.97
CA ALA A 144 -6.02 -4.13 2.21
C ALA A 144 -6.82 -4.89 1.14
N THR A 145 -6.20 -5.94 0.60
CA THR A 145 -6.83 -6.91 -0.29
C THR A 145 -6.72 -8.29 0.34
N VAL A 146 -7.86 -8.90 0.64
CA VAL A 146 -7.98 -10.27 1.12
C VAL A 146 -8.23 -11.19 -0.06
N SER A 147 -7.41 -12.22 -0.22
CA SER A 147 -7.58 -13.27 -1.21
C SER A 147 -7.78 -14.60 -0.48
N THR A 148 -8.80 -15.35 -0.88
CA THR A 148 -9.08 -16.65 -0.27
C THR A 148 -8.57 -17.82 -1.12
N PRO A 149 -8.07 -18.89 -0.50
CA PRO A 149 -7.86 -20.17 -1.17
C PRO A 149 -9.19 -20.69 -1.73
N ARG A 150 -9.09 -21.63 -2.68
CA ARG A 150 -10.24 -22.12 -3.45
C ARG A 150 -10.79 -23.43 -2.91
N ASP A 151 -9.90 -24.22 -2.35
CA ASP A 151 -10.09 -25.58 -1.88
C ASP A 151 -10.47 -25.65 -0.40
N ILE A 152 -10.53 -24.50 0.29
CA ILE A 152 -10.75 -24.42 1.73
C ILE A 152 -12.01 -23.60 2.01
N GLU A 153 -12.91 -24.16 2.81
CA GLU A 153 -14.02 -23.40 3.39
C GLU A 153 -13.46 -22.29 4.28
N THR A 154 -13.84 -21.05 4.00
CA THR A 154 -13.28 -19.89 4.68
C THR A 154 -14.39 -19.00 5.22
N LYS A 155 -14.29 -18.62 6.50
CA LYS A 155 -15.17 -17.63 7.12
C LYS A 155 -14.33 -16.56 7.77
N PHE A 156 -14.55 -15.31 7.39
CA PHE A 156 -13.78 -14.17 7.89
C PHE A 156 -14.64 -12.91 7.94
N HIS A 157 -14.29 -12.02 8.85
CA HIS A 157 -14.89 -10.72 9.04
C HIS A 157 -13.96 -9.64 8.50
N VAL A 158 -14.53 -8.63 7.86
CA VAL A 158 -13.84 -7.44 7.39
C VAL A 158 -14.58 -6.22 7.90
N GLY A 159 -13.90 -5.40 8.70
CA GLY A 159 -14.36 -4.10 9.13
C GLY A 159 -13.61 -2.99 8.42
N ARG A 160 -14.33 -1.97 7.93
CA ARG A 160 -13.76 -0.76 7.34
C ARG A 160 -14.36 0.49 7.98
N SER A 161 -13.48 1.27 8.59
CA SER A 161 -13.76 2.64 9.01
C SER A 161 -12.97 3.64 8.14
N ALA A 162 -13.16 4.93 8.35
CA ALA A 162 -12.36 5.95 7.66
C ALA A 162 -10.86 5.80 7.96
N ALA A 163 -10.50 5.48 9.20
CA ALA A 163 -9.12 5.41 9.66
C ALA A 163 -8.50 4.02 9.51
N ASN A 164 -9.27 2.96 9.74
CA ASN A 164 -8.71 1.61 9.94
C ASN A 164 -9.50 0.54 9.17
N THR A 165 -8.78 -0.50 8.78
CA THR A 165 -9.32 -1.77 8.29
C THR A 165 -8.98 -2.86 9.29
N THR A 166 -9.95 -3.70 9.63
CA THR A 166 -9.79 -4.88 10.48
C THR A 166 -10.17 -6.11 9.68
N VAL A 167 -9.39 -7.18 9.80
CA VAL A 167 -9.70 -8.48 9.19
C VAL A 167 -9.50 -9.56 10.22
N ALA A 168 -10.55 -10.31 10.54
CA ALA A 168 -10.50 -11.41 11.50
C ALA A 168 -10.93 -12.71 10.83
N VAL A 169 -10.16 -13.78 11.01
CA VAL A 169 -10.46 -15.09 10.41
C VAL A 169 -11.11 -15.98 11.45
N GLU A 170 -12.32 -16.45 11.18
CA GLU A 170 -13.04 -17.39 12.05
C GLU A 170 -12.74 -18.84 11.65
N ARG A 171 -12.74 -19.13 10.34
CA ARG A 171 -12.49 -20.47 9.80
C ARG A 171 -11.64 -20.40 8.53
N GLY A 172 -10.78 -21.41 8.36
CA GLY A 172 -9.91 -21.53 7.20
C GLY A 172 -8.69 -20.63 7.29
N MET A 173 -8.24 -20.13 6.15
CA MET A 173 -7.12 -19.20 6.06
C MET A 173 -7.34 -18.21 4.93
N ILE A 174 -6.74 -17.03 5.03
CA ILE A 174 -6.71 -16.02 3.97
C ILE A 174 -5.31 -15.49 3.74
N GLU A 175 -5.06 -14.97 2.54
CA GLU A 175 -3.90 -14.16 2.24
C GLU A 175 -4.31 -12.69 2.22
N LEU A 176 -3.77 -11.91 3.15
CA LEU A 176 -3.98 -10.47 3.22
C LEU A 176 -2.80 -9.76 2.58
N THR A 177 -3.06 -8.91 1.60
CA THR A 177 -2.08 -8.01 1.01
C THR A 177 -2.38 -6.59 1.47
N HIS A 178 -1.44 -5.93 2.14
CA HIS A 178 -1.56 -4.53 2.54
C HIS A 178 -0.30 -3.78 2.10
N ARG A 179 -0.46 -2.73 1.29
CA ARG A 179 0.66 -1.93 0.74
C ARG A 179 1.78 -2.78 0.10
N GLY A 180 1.40 -3.86 -0.57
CA GLY A 180 2.30 -4.79 -1.24
C GLY A 180 2.92 -5.88 -0.34
N GLU A 181 2.73 -5.80 0.97
CA GLU A 181 3.16 -6.85 1.89
C GLU A 181 2.08 -7.91 2.04
N LYS A 182 2.48 -9.18 1.98
CA LYS A 182 1.57 -10.32 2.14
C LYS A 182 1.70 -10.91 3.55
N THR A 183 0.57 -11.04 4.23
CA THR A 183 0.44 -11.70 5.53
C THR A 183 -0.59 -12.82 5.39
N ARG A 184 -0.24 -14.04 5.82
CA ARG A 184 -1.20 -15.14 5.89
C ARG A 184 -1.88 -15.11 7.25
N LEU A 185 -3.21 -15.13 7.26
CA LEU A 185 -4.01 -15.19 8.49
C LEU A 185 -4.74 -16.54 8.55
N GLN A 186 -4.71 -17.17 9.71
CA GLN A 186 -5.40 -18.43 10.03
C GLN A 186 -6.56 -18.18 11.00
N ALA A 187 -7.43 -19.19 11.15
CA ALA A 187 -8.50 -19.16 12.13
C ALA A 187 -8.05 -18.69 13.52
N GLY A 188 -8.82 -17.78 14.11
CA GLY A 188 -8.53 -17.11 15.38
C GLY A 188 -7.59 -15.90 15.27
N GLN A 189 -6.94 -15.67 14.13
CA GLN A 189 -6.06 -14.52 13.95
C GLN A 189 -6.83 -13.29 13.48
N THR A 190 -6.39 -12.13 13.97
CA THR A 190 -6.92 -10.82 13.58
C THR A 190 -5.78 -9.94 13.13
N TRP A 191 -6.01 -9.18 12.07
CA TRP A 191 -5.13 -8.16 11.54
C TRP A 191 -5.86 -6.81 11.57
N THR A 192 -5.11 -5.75 11.86
CA THR A 192 -5.62 -4.38 11.76
C THR A 192 -4.61 -3.51 11.00
N SER A 193 -5.08 -2.60 10.15
CA SER A 193 -4.20 -1.68 9.42
C SER A 193 -3.46 -0.72 10.36
N ASN A 194 -3.96 -0.52 11.58
CA ASN A 194 -3.27 0.26 12.62
C ASN A 194 -2.04 -0.47 13.18
N ALA A 195 -1.89 -1.79 12.97
CA ALA A 195 -0.63 -2.49 13.25
C ALA A 195 0.54 -1.89 12.41
N ASP A 196 0.24 -1.31 11.25
CA ASP A 196 1.20 -0.58 10.42
C ASP A 196 1.35 0.92 10.81
N SER A 197 0.70 1.39 11.88
CA SER A 197 0.90 2.76 12.39
C SER A 197 2.34 3.07 12.79
N THR A 198 3.12 2.05 13.13
CA THR A 198 4.54 2.19 13.43
C THR A 198 5.34 2.59 12.19
N ARG A 199 5.01 2.02 11.02
CA ARG A 199 5.54 2.45 9.73
C ARG A 199 5.10 3.87 9.39
N ASP A 200 3.81 4.18 9.49
CA ASP A 200 3.29 5.51 9.18
C ASP A 200 3.87 6.59 10.10
N ARG A 201 4.13 6.22 11.36
CA ARG A 201 4.85 7.08 12.29
C ARG A 201 6.29 7.27 11.86
N TYR A 202 7.00 6.20 11.49
CA TYR A 202 8.36 6.29 10.95
C TYR A 202 8.42 7.19 9.71
N GLU A 203 7.56 6.98 8.71
CA GLU A 203 7.54 7.76 7.47
C GLU A 203 7.24 9.24 7.72
N ARG A 204 6.33 9.56 8.65
CA ARG A 204 6.08 10.95 9.09
C ARG A 204 7.30 11.57 9.76
N LEU A 205 8.02 10.82 10.59
CA LEU A 205 9.24 11.29 11.23
C LEU A 205 10.36 11.55 10.21
N ALA A 206 10.49 10.67 9.22
CA ALA A 206 11.45 10.84 8.12
C ALA A 206 11.16 12.12 7.31
N ALA A 207 9.90 12.38 6.99
CA ALA A 207 9.50 13.63 6.34
C ALA A 207 9.75 14.88 7.22
N LEU A 208 9.73 14.71 8.55
CA LEU A 208 9.93 15.79 9.51
C LEU A 208 11.41 16.15 9.68
N GLU A 209 12.36 15.25 9.41
CA GLU A 209 13.80 15.48 9.60
C GLU A 209 14.30 16.80 8.99
N VAL A 210 13.77 17.16 7.82
CA VAL A 210 14.17 18.38 7.09
C VAL A 210 13.65 19.65 7.78
N ARG A 211 12.45 19.59 8.38
CA ARG A 211 11.75 20.76 8.93
C ARG A 211 12.00 20.94 10.41
N ASP A 212 11.97 19.85 11.17
CA ASP A 212 12.17 19.81 12.61
C ASP A 212 12.94 18.53 13.01
N PRO A 213 14.27 18.55 12.89
CA PRO A 213 15.10 17.39 13.20
C PRO A 213 15.07 17.02 14.69
N ALA A 214 14.79 17.97 15.59
CA ALA A 214 14.70 17.69 17.02
C ALA A 214 13.44 16.88 17.34
N ALA A 215 12.29 17.28 16.79
CA ALA A 215 11.06 16.51 16.92
C ALA A 215 11.15 15.13 16.22
N ALA A 216 11.79 15.06 15.05
CA ALA A 216 12.03 13.79 14.36
C ALA A 216 12.88 12.83 15.22
N LEU A 217 14.00 13.33 15.77
CA LEU A 217 14.87 12.56 16.68
C LEU A 217 14.08 12.02 17.88
N ALA A 218 13.32 12.89 18.56
CA ALA A 218 12.52 12.48 19.71
C ALA A 218 11.49 11.40 19.33
N GLY A 219 10.79 11.57 18.20
CA GLY A 219 9.80 10.61 17.75
C GLY A 219 10.40 9.26 17.34
N TYR A 220 11.61 9.24 16.75
CA TYR A 220 12.30 7.99 16.46
C TYR A 220 12.71 7.24 17.73
N LEU A 221 13.17 7.95 18.77
CA LEU A 221 13.49 7.33 20.06
C LEU A 221 12.25 6.73 20.73
N GLU A 222 11.10 7.40 20.66
CA GLU A 222 9.83 6.83 21.15
C GLU A 222 9.42 5.59 20.34
N LEU A 223 9.52 5.64 19.02
CA LEU A 223 9.16 4.50 18.17
C LEU A 223 10.12 3.31 18.40
N ALA A 224 11.40 3.58 18.64
CA ALA A 224 12.40 2.58 18.99
C ALA A 224 12.09 1.83 20.27
N LYS A 225 11.36 2.40 21.24
CA LYS A 225 11.00 1.70 22.48
C LYS A 225 10.01 0.55 22.27
N THR A 226 9.29 0.53 21.15
CA THR A 226 8.32 -0.53 20.84
C THR A 226 9.01 -1.85 20.47
N ASP A 227 8.26 -2.96 20.50
CA ASP A 227 8.68 -4.27 19.96
C ASP A 227 8.32 -4.44 18.47
N SER A 228 8.12 -3.33 17.77
CA SER A 228 7.79 -3.37 16.35
C SER A 228 9.03 -3.65 15.49
N ARG A 229 8.81 -4.23 14.31
CA ARG A 229 9.86 -4.38 13.27
C ARG A 229 10.53 -3.05 12.89
N TRP A 230 9.87 -1.92 13.14
CA TRP A 230 10.37 -0.58 12.86
C TRP A 230 11.23 -0.01 13.99
N ALA A 231 11.29 -0.66 15.15
CA ALA A 231 12.09 -0.20 16.29
C ALA A 231 13.59 -0.17 15.96
N GLU A 232 14.08 -1.19 15.23
CA GLU A 232 15.47 -1.25 14.75
C GLU A 232 15.80 -0.05 13.86
N VAL A 233 15.02 0.12 12.80
CA VAL A 233 15.23 1.18 11.80
C VAL A 233 15.11 2.55 12.43
N SER A 234 14.17 2.73 13.36
CA SER A 234 13.98 4.01 14.08
C SER A 234 15.16 4.36 14.98
N LEU A 235 15.72 3.39 15.72
CA LEU A 235 16.87 3.66 16.58
C LEU A 235 18.12 4.01 15.77
N PHE A 236 18.32 3.34 14.62
CA PHE A 236 19.39 3.70 13.70
C PHE A 236 19.18 5.09 13.10
N ALA A 237 17.97 5.42 12.64
CA ALA A 237 17.65 6.74 12.09
C ALA A 237 17.89 7.86 13.11
N ALA A 238 17.50 7.66 14.37
CA ALA A 238 17.81 8.57 15.48
C ALA A 238 19.33 8.75 15.64
N ALA A 239 20.09 7.66 15.67
CA ALA A 239 21.53 7.69 15.86
C ALA A 239 22.27 8.39 14.69
N ARG A 240 21.85 8.13 13.45
CA ARG A 240 22.37 8.81 12.25
C ARG A 240 22.06 10.30 12.29
N LEU A 241 20.80 10.67 12.54
CA LEU A 241 20.38 12.08 12.58
C LEU A 241 21.12 12.86 13.68
N ALA A 242 21.35 12.24 14.84
CA ALA A 242 22.19 12.79 15.90
C ALA A 242 23.64 13.01 15.43
N GLY A 243 24.23 12.02 14.75
CA GLY A 243 25.59 12.11 14.20
C GLY A 243 25.74 13.20 13.14
N ASP A 244 24.80 13.30 12.19
CA ASP A 244 24.79 14.32 11.13
C ASP A 244 24.74 15.75 11.70
N ARG A 245 24.22 15.91 12.92
CA ARG A 245 24.11 17.20 13.63
C ARG A 245 25.17 17.40 14.72
N MET A 246 26.12 16.48 14.85
CA MET A 246 27.14 16.49 15.91
C MET A 246 26.54 16.56 17.33
N ASP A 247 25.38 15.92 17.54
CA ASP A 247 24.78 15.78 18.87
C ASP A 247 25.67 14.85 19.72
N PRO A 248 26.10 15.26 20.94
CA PRO A 248 26.96 14.46 21.81
C PRO A 248 26.43 13.05 22.10
N ARG A 249 25.10 12.86 22.03
CA ARG A 249 24.45 11.57 22.28
C ARG A 249 24.60 10.58 21.14
N ALA A 250 25.07 11.00 19.96
CA ALA A 250 25.16 10.14 18.77
C ALA A 250 25.95 8.84 19.04
N GLY A 251 27.08 8.95 19.76
CA GLY A 251 27.91 7.80 20.09
C GLY A 251 27.18 6.79 21.00
N GLU A 252 26.43 7.26 21.99
CA GLU A 252 25.65 6.41 22.90
C GLU A 252 24.47 5.73 22.18
N LEU A 253 23.81 6.44 21.27
CA LEU A 253 22.72 5.90 20.46
C LEU A 253 23.21 4.80 19.52
N LEU A 254 24.35 4.99 18.85
CA LEU A 254 24.96 3.98 17.98
C LEU A 254 25.39 2.74 18.78
N LYS A 255 26.00 2.92 19.96
CA LYS A 255 26.33 1.82 20.87
C LYS A 255 25.08 1.06 21.32
N SER A 256 24.01 1.79 21.67
CA SER A 256 22.73 1.21 22.06
C SER A 256 22.09 0.41 20.91
N TYR A 257 22.13 0.94 19.69
CA TYR A 257 21.69 0.23 18.48
C TYR A 257 22.47 -1.07 18.29
N LEU A 258 23.81 -1.03 18.31
CA LEU A 258 24.65 -2.21 18.12
C LEU A 258 24.51 -3.24 19.23
N LYS A 259 24.22 -2.80 20.46
CA LYS A 259 23.94 -3.70 21.59
C LYS A 259 22.60 -4.41 21.40
N ARG A 260 21.55 -3.69 21.01
CA ARG A 260 20.19 -4.25 20.85
C ARG A 260 20.03 -5.05 19.57
N PHE A 261 20.68 -4.63 18.48
CA PHE A 261 20.58 -5.22 17.14
C PHE A 261 21.98 -5.54 16.57
N PRO A 262 22.74 -6.46 17.19
CA PRO A 262 24.13 -6.74 16.81
C PRO A 262 24.30 -7.27 15.37
N ARG A 263 23.24 -7.87 14.83
CA ARG A 263 23.12 -8.38 13.45
C ARG A 263 22.07 -7.63 12.63
N GLY A 264 21.67 -6.44 13.09
CA GLY A 264 20.70 -5.59 12.40
C GLY A 264 21.18 -5.20 10.99
N ALA A 265 20.24 -4.89 10.11
CA ALA A 265 20.51 -4.54 8.72
C ALA A 265 21.47 -3.34 8.60
N ASN A 266 21.41 -2.40 9.55
CA ASN A 266 22.25 -1.21 9.59
C ASN A 266 23.46 -1.33 10.54
N ALA A 267 23.76 -2.52 11.07
CA ALA A 267 24.89 -2.71 11.99
C ALA A 267 26.26 -2.37 11.37
N PRO A 268 26.56 -2.68 10.09
CA PRO A 268 27.80 -2.23 9.45
C PRO A 268 27.91 -0.70 9.41
N ASP A 269 26.84 -0.02 9.00
CA ASP A 269 26.80 1.44 8.89
C ASP A 269 26.91 2.10 10.26
N ALA A 270 26.24 1.57 11.28
CA ALA A 270 26.32 2.08 12.64
C ALA A 270 27.76 2.02 13.18
N ARG A 271 28.51 0.95 12.90
CA ARG A 271 29.94 0.85 13.27
C ARG A 271 30.79 1.87 12.50
N ALA A 272 30.51 2.08 11.23
CA ALA A 272 31.24 3.02 10.38
C ALA A 272 31.01 4.48 10.78
N ILE A 273 29.79 4.84 11.21
CA ILE A 273 29.51 6.18 11.76
C ILE A 273 30.22 6.33 13.11
N LEU A 274 30.10 5.33 14.00
CA LEU A 274 30.69 5.38 15.33
C LEU A 274 32.22 5.55 15.31
N SER A 275 32.92 4.94 14.35
CA SER A 275 34.38 5.09 14.22
C SER A 275 34.84 6.45 13.69
N ARG A 276 33.93 7.23 13.09
CA ARG A 276 34.20 8.57 12.54
C ARG A 276 33.81 9.68 13.50
N LEU A 277 33.01 9.39 14.52
CA LEU A 277 32.66 10.38 15.52
C LEU A 277 33.92 10.78 16.29
N PRO A 278 34.11 12.09 16.57
CA PRO A 278 35.21 12.52 17.41
C PRO A 278 35.09 11.86 18.78
N VAL A 279 36.23 11.40 19.31
CA VAL A 279 36.30 10.95 20.70
C VAL A 279 36.08 12.19 21.56
N MET A 280 34.87 12.32 22.10
CA MET A 280 34.54 13.34 23.09
C MET A 280 35.08 12.96 24.46
#